data_AF-A0A1V6F4M9-F1
#
_entry.id   AF-A0A1V6F4M9-F1
#
_cell.length_a   1.000
_cell.length_b   1.000
_cell.length_c   1.000
_cell.angle_alpha   90.00
_cell.angle_beta   90.00
_cell.angle_gamma   90.00
#
_symmetry.space_group_name_H-M   'P 1'
#
loop_
_entity.id
_entity.type
_entity.pdbx_description
1 polymer ?
#
loop_
_entity_poly.entity_id
_entity_poly.type
_entity_poly.pdbx_seq_one_letter_code
_entity_poly.pdbx_strand_id
1 'polypeptide(L)'
;MNTNHTKLRILLFVLALLLLAPVLAHADTAVPDGINYQGLLTDASGKPVQPDGTYTLEFRLWSDPDTEDASALVWGRRFDVTVVSGQFNVILNDAGTALAEGAEHRVKSLMDAFAEPKRYLGIKIANAPVTPQEGEAEAAEKATTITGEIKPRQAILSAPYAIQAENGVPVGTIVSYFGTSEPKGWLFCNGQSLTDPAHPEYADLRAQIGDTVPDLRGFFIRGLGGSSESMNEVQDDTTAIPDETPFRTDSTGAHKHVTVVWGSTMQNKFGTRDLGAHPGAYGNAGFNDSTYNGPQTSSDGTHGHTILGGDAETRPINKAFNYIIKY
;
A
#
# COMPACT_ATOMS: atom_id res chain seq x y z
N MET A 1 -18.32 -28.49 47.38
CA MET A 1 -18.95 -27.27 46.82
C MET A 1 -17.93 -26.13 46.73
N ASN A 2 -16.90 -26.20 45.86
CA ASN A 2 -15.91 -25.11 45.73
C ASN A 2 -15.32 -24.92 44.32
N THR A 3 -15.74 -25.72 43.32
CA THR A 3 -15.18 -25.70 41.96
C THR A 3 -15.85 -24.69 41.01
N ASN A 4 -17.07 -24.24 41.33
CA ASN A 4 -17.82 -23.31 40.47
C ASN A 4 -17.39 -21.85 40.63
N HIS A 5 -16.90 -21.46 41.81
CA HIS A 5 -16.45 -20.09 42.06
C HIS A 5 -15.12 -19.78 41.37
N THR A 6 -14.24 -20.78 41.20
CA THR A 6 -12.94 -20.61 40.52
C THR A 6 -13.10 -20.44 39.01
N LYS A 7 -14.01 -21.21 38.39
CA LYS A 7 -14.31 -21.07 36.95
C LYS A 7 -14.99 -19.74 36.61
N LEU A 8 -15.88 -19.26 37.47
CA LEU A 8 -16.55 -17.97 37.27
C LEU A 8 -15.57 -16.78 37.45
N ARG A 9 -14.61 -16.89 38.37
CA ARG A 9 -13.56 -15.87 38.57
C ARG A 9 -12.56 -15.83 37.42
N ILE A 10 -12.17 -16.96 36.85
CA ILE A 10 -11.30 -17.03 35.67
C ILE A 10 -12.01 -16.50 34.43
N LEU A 11 -13.30 -16.82 34.26
CA LEU A 11 -14.11 -16.30 33.16
C LEU A 11 -14.27 -14.78 33.23
N LEU A 12 -14.49 -14.23 34.42
CA LEU A 12 -14.56 -12.77 34.64
C LEU A 12 -13.20 -12.08 34.44
N PHE A 13 -12.08 -12.73 34.77
CA PHE A 13 -10.74 -12.19 34.53
C PHE A 13 -10.36 -12.19 33.05
N VAL A 14 -10.74 -13.24 32.30
CA VAL A 14 -10.53 -13.31 30.84
C VAL A 14 -11.44 -12.32 30.10
N LEU A 15 -12.67 -12.12 30.57
CA LEU A 15 -13.59 -11.11 30.01
C LEU A 15 -13.12 -9.67 30.30
N ALA A 16 -12.52 -9.43 31.47
CA ALA A 16 -11.89 -8.14 31.80
C ALA A 16 -10.60 -7.88 30.99
N LEU A 17 -9.87 -8.93 30.62
CA LEU A 17 -8.68 -8.81 29.75
C LEU A 17 -9.06 -8.60 28.27
N LEU A 18 -10.22 -9.10 27.83
CA LEU A 18 -10.79 -8.88 26.50
C LEU A 18 -11.46 -7.50 26.32
N LEU A 19 -11.76 -6.80 27.41
CA LEU A 19 -12.19 -5.39 27.39
C LEU A 19 -11.02 -4.40 27.36
N LEU A 20 -9.78 -4.89 27.45
CA LEU A 20 -8.57 -4.12 27.17
C LEU A 20 -8.17 -4.34 25.71
N ALA A 21 -9.03 -3.93 24.78
CA ALA A 21 -8.63 -3.75 23.40
C ALA A 21 -7.43 -2.80 23.37
N PRO A 22 -6.36 -3.08 22.60
CA PRO A 22 -5.43 -2.01 22.26
C PRO A 22 -6.28 -0.98 21.54
N VAL A 23 -6.46 0.19 22.15
CA VAL A 23 -6.87 1.39 21.43
C VAL A 23 -5.84 1.50 20.32
N LEU A 24 -6.23 1.11 19.12
CA LEU A 24 -5.53 1.49 17.91
C LEU A 24 -5.47 3.01 18.02
N ALA A 25 -4.30 3.51 18.39
CA ALA A 25 -3.95 4.89 18.21
C ALA A 25 -4.11 5.13 16.72
N HIS A 26 -5.30 5.58 16.34
CA HIS A 26 -5.46 6.30 15.10
C HIS A 26 -4.54 7.48 15.31
N ALA A 27 -3.43 7.50 14.58
CA ALA A 27 -2.81 8.77 14.28
C ALA A 27 -3.91 9.53 13.56
N ASP A 28 -4.66 10.36 14.30
CA ASP A 28 -5.34 11.48 13.70
C ASP A 28 -4.20 12.31 13.10
N THR A 29 -3.92 12.03 11.83
CA THR A 29 -3.34 13.02 10.94
C THR A 29 -4.43 14.05 10.67
N ALA A 30 -4.97 14.66 11.74
CA ALA A 30 -5.71 15.89 11.66
C ALA A 30 -4.65 16.96 11.39
N VAL A 31 -4.11 16.93 10.16
CA VAL A 31 -3.62 18.16 9.54
C VAL A 31 -4.80 19.12 9.69
N PRO A 32 -4.65 20.23 10.43
CA PRO A 32 -5.77 21.14 10.62
C PRO A 32 -6.31 21.52 9.24
N ASP A 33 -7.62 21.41 9.04
CA ASP A 33 -8.30 21.72 7.77
C ASP A 33 -8.34 23.24 7.52
N GLY A 34 -7.18 23.88 7.53
CA GLY A 34 -7.08 25.31 7.43
C GLY A 34 -5.68 25.86 7.21
N ILE A 35 -5.65 27.10 6.76
CA ILE A 35 -4.45 27.84 6.40
C ILE A 35 -4.23 28.94 7.43
N ASN A 36 -3.08 28.91 8.12
CA ASN A 36 -2.67 30.05 8.94
C ASN A 36 -2.38 31.24 8.02
N TYR A 37 -3.02 32.37 8.28
CA TYR A 37 -2.84 33.60 7.52
C TYR A 37 -2.67 34.78 8.46
N GLN A 38 -1.64 35.57 8.21
CA GLN A 38 -1.33 36.80 8.94
C GLN A 38 -1.20 37.95 7.96
N GLY A 39 -1.60 39.13 8.38
CA GLY A 39 -1.53 40.31 7.55
C GLY A 39 -1.44 41.59 8.36
N LEU A 40 -1.05 42.66 7.66
CA LEU A 40 -1.07 44.03 8.16
C LEU A 40 -2.06 44.83 7.30
N LEU A 41 -3.13 45.30 7.91
CA LEU A 41 -4.09 46.21 7.29
C LEU A 41 -3.60 47.64 7.44
N THR A 42 -3.48 48.34 6.31
CA THR A 42 -3.11 49.76 6.26
C THR A 42 -4.19 50.59 5.59
N ASP A 43 -4.23 51.88 5.92
CA ASP A 43 -4.98 52.87 5.16
C ASP A 43 -4.28 53.22 3.84
N ALA A 44 -4.89 54.12 3.06
CA ALA A 44 -4.34 54.58 1.78
C ALA A 44 -3.00 55.32 1.88
N SER A 45 -2.61 55.77 3.08
CA SER A 45 -1.32 56.40 3.36
C SER A 45 -0.25 55.39 3.81
N GLY A 46 -0.60 54.11 3.94
CA GLY A 46 0.28 53.05 4.42
C GLY A 46 0.41 52.99 5.94
N LYS A 47 -0.40 53.76 6.69
CA LYS A 47 -0.42 53.69 8.15
C LYS A 47 -1.34 52.54 8.60
N PRO A 48 -1.03 51.83 9.70
CA PRO A 48 -1.92 50.79 10.23
C PRO A 48 -3.35 51.29 10.41
N VAL A 49 -4.32 50.44 10.04
CA VAL A 49 -5.74 50.77 10.21
C VAL A 49 -6.07 51.02 11.69
N GLN A 50 -7.00 51.93 11.92
CA GLN A 50 -7.49 52.31 13.25
C GLN A 50 -9.03 52.36 13.22
N PRO A 51 -9.72 52.21 14.36
CA PRO A 51 -9.15 51.89 15.68
C PRO A 51 -8.78 50.40 15.81
N ASP A 52 -7.90 50.07 16.75
CA ASP A 52 -7.70 48.67 17.15
C ASP A 52 -9.02 48.09 17.68
N GLY A 53 -9.31 46.83 17.33
CA GLY A 53 -10.56 46.19 17.70
C GLY A 53 -10.94 45.00 16.82
N THR A 54 -12.20 44.56 16.92
CA THR A 54 -12.71 43.45 16.12
C THR A 54 -13.18 43.95 14.76
N TYR A 55 -12.56 43.44 13.70
CA TYR A 55 -12.96 43.64 12.32
C TYR A 55 -13.60 42.36 11.78
N THR A 56 -14.61 42.49 10.92
CA THR A 56 -15.14 41.36 10.15
C THR A 56 -14.49 41.38 8.78
N LEU A 57 -13.63 40.40 8.50
CA LEU A 57 -12.95 40.24 7.21
C LEU A 57 -13.61 39.13 6.40
N GLU A 58 -13.82 39.39 5.12
CA GLU A 58 -14.22 38.39 4.13
C GLU A 58 -12.98 37.96 3.34
N PHE A 59 -12.68 36.66 3.38
CA PHE A 59 -11.62 36.04 2.59
C PHE A 59 -12.25 35.30 1.42
N ARG A 60 -11.71 35.51 0.23
CA ARG A 60 -12.17 34.91 -1.01
C ARG A 60 -11.01 34.28 -1.76
N LEU A 61 -11.23 33.11 -2.33
CA LEU A 61 -10.34 32.48 -3.28
C LEU A 61 -10.93 32.61 -4.67
N TRP A 62 -10.14 33.19 -5.57
CA TRP A 62 -10.49 33.42 -6.97
C TRP A 62 -9.62 32.55 -7.88
N SER A 63 -10.16 32.12 -9.03
CA SER A 63 -9.39 31.44 -10.08
C SER A 63 -8.63 32.41 -10.99
N ASP A 64 -8.93 33.70 -10.89
CA ASP A 64 -8.36 34.77 -11.72
C ASP A 64 -7.99 35.99 -10.84
N PRO A 65 -6.88 36.69 -11.14
CA PRO A 65 -6.39 37.78 -10.30
C PRO A 65 -7.31 39.01 -10.27
N ASP A 66 -8.09 39.24 -11.33
CA ASP A 66 -8.71 40.54 -11.54
C ASP A 66 -10.23 40.47 -11.79
N THR A 67 -10.74 39.40 -12.43
CA THR A 67 -12.16 39.31 -12.76
C THR A 67 -13.06 39.34 -11.52
N GLU A 68 -14.25 39.89 -11.67
CA GLU A 68 -15.30 39.92 -10.65
C GLU A 68 -16.47 38.98 -11.00
N ASP A 69 -16.34 38.21 -12.08
CA ASP A 69 -17.35 37.22 -12.48
C ASP A 69 -17.57 36.21 -11.35
N ALA A 70 -18.84 35.95 -11.02
CA ALA A 70 -19.19 34.99 -9.96
C ALA A 70 -18.63 33.58 -10.23
N SER A 71 -18.47 33.21 -11.50
CA SER A 71 -17.88 31.93 -11.91
C SER A 71 -16.42 31.77 -11.51
N ALA A 72 -15.68 32.88 -11.32
CA ALA A 72 -14.30 32.85 -10.88
C ALA A 72 -14.16 32.77 -9.35
N LEU A 73 -15.23 33.03 -8.59
CA LEU A 73 -15.23 32.90 -7.14
C LEU A 73 -15.27 31.41 -6.77
N VAL A 74 -14.17 30.90 -6.24
CA VAL A 74 -14.00 29.47 -5.94
C VAL A 74 -14.54 29.15 -4.55
N TRP A 75 -14.15 29.92 -3.55
CA TRP A 75 -14.52 29.72 -2.15
C TRP A 75 -14.48 31.06 -1.43
N GLY A 76 -15.25 31.22 -0.35
CA GLY A 76 -15.08 32.37 0.52
C GLY A 76 -15.86 32.28 1.83
N ARG A 77 -15.31 32.89 2.88
CA ARG A 77 -15.87 32.90 4.23
C ARG A 77 -15.57 34.21 4.94
N ARG A 78 -16.35 34.50 5.99
CA ARG A 78 -16.15 35.63 6.89
C ARG A 78 -15.58 35.17 8.22
N PHE A 79 -14.69 35.97 8.77
CA PHE A 79 -14.12 35.77 10.09
C PHE A 79 -14.08 37.11 10.83
N ASP A 80 -14.48 37.06 12.10
CA ASP A 80 -14.21 38.15 13.02
C ASP A 80 -12.78 37.99 13.55
N VAL A 81 -11.94 38.98 13.27
CA VAL A 81 -10.53 38.99 13.64
C VAL A 81 -10.25 40.19 14.54
N THR A 82 -9.42 39.97 15.55
CA THR A 82 -8.89 41.08 16.35
C THR A 82 -7.71 41.69 15.62
N VAL A 83 -7.78 43.00 15.37
CA VAL A 83 -6.73 43.77 14.71
C VAL A 83 -6.09 44.70 15.74
N VAL A 84 -4.77 44.59 15.90
CA VAL A 84 -4.00 45.42 16.84
C VAL A 84 -2.83 46.03 16.09
N SER A 85 -2.72 47.36 16.07
CA SER A 85 -1.73 48.08 15.26
C SER A 85 -1.75 47.63 13.79
N GLY A 86 -2.96 47.43 13.26
CA GLY A 86 -3.22 46.91 11.91
C GLY A 86 -2.91 45.42 11.69
N GLN A 87 -2.26 44.73 12.63
CA GLN A 87 -1.88 43.32 12.47
C GLN A 87 -3.03 42.40 12.88
N PHE A 88 -3.18 41.28 12.17
CA PHE A 88 -4.13 40.23 12.52
C PHE A 88 -3.56 38.84 12.20
N ASN A 89 -4.14 37.83 12.85
CA ASN A 89 -3.90 36.42 12.57
C ASN A 89 -5.24 35.68 12.49
N VAL A 90 -5.38 34.78 11.53
CA VAL A 90 -6.59 33.97 11.33
C VAL A 90 -6.23 32.60 10.75
N ILE A 91 -7.03 31.59 11.08
CA ILE A 91 -6.98 30.29 10.42
C ILE A 91 -8.14 30.26 9.43
N LEU A 92 -7.83 30.26 8.13
CA LEU A 92 -8.84 30.12 7.08
C LEU A 92 -9.29 28.67 7.06
N ASN A 93 -10.59 28.41 7.28
CA ASN A 93 -11.19 27.09 7.27
C ASN A 93 -12.70 27.16 6.98
N ASP A 94 -13.36 26.00 6.92
CA ASP A 94 -14.79 25.93 6.62
C ASP A 94 -15.73 26.32 7.78
N ALA A 95 -15.17 26.57 8.98
CA ALA A 95 -15.92 27.03 10.14
C ALA A 95 -16.26 28.52 10.10
N GLY A 96 -15.64 29.29 9.19
CA GLY A 96 -16.01 30.68 8.94
C GLY A 96 -17.47 30.83 8.50
N THR A 97 -18.07 31.99 8.76
CA THR A 97 -19.44 32.26 8.34
C THR A 97 -19.50 32.35 6.82
N ALA A 98 -20.54 31.79 6.20
CA ALA A 98 -20.75 31.92 4.76
C ALA A 98 -20.84 33.41 4.35
N LEU A 99 -20.39 33.71 3.13
CA LEU A 99 -20.65 35.02 2.53
C LEU A 99 -22.17 35.23 2.37
N ALA A 100 -22.63 36.48 2.30
CA ALA A 100 -24.05 36.79 2.17
C ALA A 100 -24.69 36.12 0.94
N GLU A 101 -26.00 35.86 1.04
CA GLU A 101 -26.85 35.34 -0.03
C GLU A 101 -26.59 36.07 -1.36
N GLY A 102 -26.14 35.34 -2.37
CA GLY A 102 -25.76 35.87 -3.70
C GLY A 102 -24.28 35.70 -4.06
N ALA A 103 -23.40 35.44 -3.09
CA ALA A 103 -22.02 35.04 -3.34
C ALA A 103 -21.94 33.52 -3.55
N GLU A 104 -22.50 33.01 -4.64
CA GLU A 104 -22.34 31.60 -5.01
C GLU A 104 -20.88 31.35 -5.38
N HIS A 105 -20.17 30.67 -4.48
CA HIS A 105 -18.81 30.22 -4.70
C HIS A 105 -18.82 28.76 -5.16
N ARG A 106 -17.93 28.38 -6.08
CA ARG A 106 -17.93 27.07 -6.75
C ARG A 106 -17.91 25.87 -5.79
N VAL A 107 -17.20 25.97 -4.66
CA VAL A 107 -17.04 24.86 -3.70
C VAL A 107 -17.33 25.31 -2.28
N LYS A 108 -17.85 24.39 -1.45
CA LYS A 108 -18.19 24.68 -0.05
C LYS A 108 -17.02 24.46 0.92
N SER A 109 -16.07 23.62 0.52
CA SER A 109 -14.88 23.31 1.30
C SER A 109 -13.66 24.07 0.81
N LEU A 110 -12.83 24.52 1.75
CA LEU A 110 -11.53 25.13 1.48
C LEU A 110 -10.60 24.13 0.80
N MET A 111 -10.66 22.85 1.15
CA MET A 111 -9.80 21.82 0.56
C MET A 111 -10.11 21.61 -0.92
N ASP A 112 -11.40 21.52 -1.27
CA ASP A 112 -11.85 21.43 -2.65
C ASP A 112 -11.46 22.68 -3.46
N ALA A 113 -11.28 23.83 -2.80
CA ALA A 113 -10.91 25.06 -3.47
C ALA A 113 -9.52 24.92 -4.13
N PHE A 114 -8.61 24.12 -3.58
CA PHE A 114 -7.27 23.92 -4.13
C PHE A 114 -7.15 22.74 -5.10
N ALA A 115 -8.28 22.12 -5.52
CA ALA A 115 -8.27 21.01 -6.47
C ALA A 115 -7.81 21.41 -7.89
N GLU A 116 -7.85 22.70 -8.24
CA GLU A 116 -7.35 23.21 -9.52
C GLU A 116 -6.24 24.25 -9.29
N PRO A 117 -5.30 24.42 -10.24
CA PRO A 117 -4.22 25.39 -10.12
C PRO A 117 -4.72 26.83 -10.20
N LYS A 118 -3.83 27.78 -9.84
CA LYS A 118 -4.03 29.24 -9.83
C LYS A 118 -5.12 29.66 -8.85
N ARG A 119 -4.69 30.09 -7.67
CA ARG A 119 -5.58 30.67 -6.66
C ARG A 119 -5.08 32.01 -6.23
N TYR A 120 -6.00 32.96 -6.13
CA TYR A 120 -5.72 34.33 -5.73
C TYR A 120 -6.57 34.67 -4.51
N LEU A 121 -5.89 35.06 -3.43
CA LEU A 121 -6.52 35.49 -2.19
C LEU A 121 -6.96 36.94 -2.32
N GLY A 122 -8.26 37.14 -2.17
CA GLY A 122 -8.89 38.43 -2.03
C GLY A 122 -9.38 38.65 -0.60
N ILE A 123 -9.22 39.87 -0.11
CA ILE A 123 -9.61 40.26 1.25
C ILE A 123 -10.48 41.50 1.15
N LYS A 124 -11.62 41.48 1.83
CA LYS A 124 -12.51 42.63 1.96
C LYS A 124 -12.85 42.86 3.41
N ILE A 125 -12.80 44.12 3.84
CA ILE A 125 -13.29 44.51 5.17
C ILE A 125 -14.81 44.68 5.06
N ALA A 126 -15.57 43.76 5.66
CA ALA A 126 -17.03 43.85 5.70
C ALA A 126 -17.52 44.78 6.82
N ASN A 127 -16.85 44.75 7.97
CA ASN A 127 -17.16 45.62 9.08
C ASN A 127 -15.87 46.02 9.83
N ALA A 128 -15.85 47.24 10.34
CA ALA A 128 -14.78 47.80 11.14
C ALA A 128 -15.33 48.22 12.51
N PRO A 129 -14.51 48.13 13.58
CA PRO A 129 -14.91 48.58 14.90
C PRO A 129 -15.23 50.08 14.86
N VAL A 130 -16.36 50.43 15.47
CA VAL A 130 -16.78 51.82 15.61
C VAL A 130 -16.17 52.35 16.89
N THR A 131 -15.32 53.38 16.81
CA THR A 131 -14.92 54.14 18.00
C THR A 131 -16.11 54.97 18.48
N PRO A 132 -16.54 54.88 19.75
CA PRO A 132 -17.43 55.88 20.32
C PRO A 132 -16.67 57.20 20.31
N GLN A 133 -17.09 58.17 19.48
CA GLN A 133 -16.63 59.54 19.67
C GLN A 133 -17.25 60.05 20.97
N GLU A 134 -16.41 60.42 21.93
CA GLU A 134 -16.83 61.14 23.13
C GLU A 134 -17.53 62.43 22.70
N GLY A 135 -18.83 62.53 23.00
CA GLY A 135 -19.60 63.77 22.95
C GLY A 135 -19.79 64.33 21.54
N GLU A 136 -20.72 63.76 20.78
CA GLU A 136 -21.78 64.48 20.05
C GLU A 136 -22.59 63.48 19.22
N ALA A 137 -23.91 63.57 19.32
CA ALA A 137 -24.84 62.77 18.55
C ALA A 137 -24.86 63.27 17.10
N GLU A 138 -23.80 63.03 16.33
CA GLU A 138 -23.73 63.23 14.87
C GLU A 138 -22.43 62.59 14.31
N ALA A 139 -22.31 61.26 14.39
CA ALA A 139 -21.21 60.53 13.73
C ALA A 139 -21.58 59.09 13.32
N ALA A 140 -22.86 58.82 13.03
CA ALA A 140 -23.26 57.60 12.32
C ALA A 140 -22.77 57.57 10.85
N GLU A 141 -22.10 58.64 10.39
CA GLU A 141 -21.57 58.78 9.03
C GLU A 141 -20.07 59.10 9.05
N LYS A 142 -19.28 58.23 9.69
CA LYS A 142 -17.86 58.07 9.32
C LYS A 142 -17.34 56.67 9.61
N ALA A 143 -18.17 55.66 9.38
CA ALA A 143 -17.65 54.38 8.96
C ALA A 143 -16.97 54.65 7.62
N THR A 144 -15.65 54.90 7.64
CA THR A 144 -14.80 54.98 6.45
C THR A 144 -15.24 53.83 5.56
N THR A 145 -15.96 54.16 4.50
CA THR A 145 -16.63 53.15 3.69
C THR A 145 -15.51 52.51 2.89
N ILE A 146 -14.92 51.44 3.43
CA ILE A 146 -13.97 50.60 2.73
C ILE A 146 -14.79 49.88 1.67
N THR A 147 -14.99 50.56 0.55
CA THR A 147 -15.76 50.07 -0.58
C THR A 147 -14.82 49.29 -1.48
N GLY A 148 -15.07 47.99 -1.57
CA GLY A 148 -14.33 47.11 -2.48
C GLY A 148 -13.40 46.12 -1.80
N GLU A 149 -13.02 45.12 -2.58
CA GLU A 149 -11.99 44.15 -2.23
C GLU A 149 -10.59 44.81 -2.35
N ILE A 150 -9.69 44.49 -1.44
CA ILE A 150 -8.31 44.99 -1.46
C ILE A 150 -7.60 44.40 -2.69
N LYS A 151 -6.99 45.27 -3.51
CA LYS A 151 -6.27 44.92 -4.74
C LYS A 151 -4.76 45.26 -4.60
N PRO A 152 -3.86 44.56 -5.31
CA PRO A 152 -4.11 43.38 -6.14
C PRO A 152 -4.37 42.12 -5.28
N ARG A 153 -5.05 41.12 -5.85
CA ARG A 153 -5.21 39.83 -5.17
C ARG A 153 -3.85 39.13 -5.09
N GLN A 154 -3.55 38.54 -3.93
CA GLN A 154 -2.29 37.84 -3.73
C GLN A 154 -2.38 36.43 -4.29
N ALA A 155 -1.51 36.06 -5.23
CA ALA A 155 -1.41 34.67 -5.68
C ALA A 155 -1.02 33.76 -4.50
N ILE A 156 -1.85 32.76 -4.19
CA ILE A 156 -1.45 31.64 -3.34
C ILE A 156 -0.60 30.74 -4.21
N LEU A 157 0.70 30.99 -4.11
CA LEU A 157 1.69 30.06 -4.59
C LEU A 157 1.74 28.93 -3.59
N SER A 158 1.70 27.72 -4.10
CA SER A 158 2.04 26.57 -3.30
C SER A 158 3.51 26.74 -2.88
N ALA A 159 3.82 26.46 -1.60
CA ALA A 159 5.17 26.69 -1.10
C ALA A 159 6.12 25.86 -1.97
N PRO A 160 7.28 26.36 -2.42
CA PRO A 160 8.21 25.60 -3.27
C PRO A 160 8.69 24.27 -2.64
N TYR A 161 8.37 24.04 -1.36
CA TYR A 161 8.60 22.80 -0.62
C TYR A 161 7.31 22.07 -0.17
N ALA A 162 6.13 22.55 -0.55
CA ALA A 162 4.82 21.96 -0.24
C ALA A 162 3.86 21.89 -1.45
N ILE A 163 4.38 22.07 -2.67
CA ILE A 163 3.77 21.56 -3.91
C ILE A 163 4.56 20.30 -4.22
N GLN A 164 3.89 19.16 -4.31
CA GLN A 164 4.46 17.83 -4.50
C GLN A 164 4.89 17.05 -3.23
N ALA A 165 3.91 16.41 -2.60
CA ALA A 165 4.05 14.96 -2.36
C ALA A 165 3.87 14.15 -3.67
N GLU A 166 3.92 14.80 -4.83
CA GLU A 166 3.88 14.24 -6.18
C GLU A 166 5.21 13.53 -6.54
N ASN A 167 6.12 13.41 -5.57
CA ASN A 167 7.26 12.49 -5.56
C ASN A 167 7.23 11.53 -4.34
N GLY A 168 6.09 11.36 -3.66
CA GLY A 168 5.98 10.32 -2.64
C GLY A 168 6.18 8.95 -3.27
N VAL A 169 5.54 8.73 -4.43
CA VAL A 169 5.57 7.47 -5.17
C VAL A 169 5.29 7.72 -6.67
N PRO A 170 6.22 7.42 -7.59
CA PRO A 170 6.00 7.56 -9.04
C PRO A 170 4.81 6.75 -9.57
N VAL A 171 4.16 7.25 -10.63
CA VAL A 171 3.14 6.49 -11.38
C VAL A 171 3.71 5.15 -11.85
N GLY A 172 2.90 4.10 -11.79
CA GLY A 172 3.32 2.73 -12.08
C GLY A 172 4.06 2.01 -10.95
N THR A 173 4.31 2.68 -9.82
CA THR A 173 4.87 2.00 -8.64
C THR A 173 3.86 1.02 -8.05
N ILE A 174 4.33 -0.19 -7.75
CA ILE A 174 3.55 -1.24 -7.12
C ILE A 174 3.97 -1.40 -5.67
N VAL A 175 3.00 -1.47 -4.75
CA VAL A 175 3.24 -1.71 -3.32
C VAL A 175 2.28 -2.77 -2.78
N SER A 176 2.71 -3.47 -1.74
CA SER A 176 1.83 -4.36 -0.97
C SER A 176 0.88 -3.55 -0.08
N TYR A 177 -0.39 -3.94 -0.06
CA TYR A 177 -1.47 -3.24 0.61
C TYR A 177 -2.39 -4.20 1.34
N PHE A 178 -2.67 -3.90 2.62
CA PHE A 178 -3.50 -4.76 3.48
C PHE A 178 -5.01 -4.45 3.37
N GLY A 179 -5.38 -3.30 2.82
CA GLY A 179 -6.78 -2.88 2.74
C GLY A 179 -7.56 -3.60 1.64
N THR A 180 -8.88 -3.52 1.74
CA THR A 180 -9.84 -4.24 0.89
C THR A 180 -10.56 -3.36 -0.12
N SER A 181 -10.30 -2.06 -0.12
CA SER A 181 -10.83 -1.08 -1.08
C SER A 181 -9.69 -0.24 -1.66
N GLU A 182 -9.84 0.22 -2.89
CA GLU A 182 -8.84 1.04 -3.56
C GLU A 182 -8.70 2.41 -2.87
N PRO A 183 -7.49 2.77 -2.38
CA PRO A 183 -7.22 4.11 -1.92
C PRO A 183 -7.27 5.11 -3.08
N LYS A 184 -7.63 6.37 -2.79
CA LYS A 184 -7.55 7.45 -3.78
C LYS A 184 -6.15 7.53 -4.40
N GLY A 185 -6.06 7.53 -5.73
CA GLY A 185 -4.80 7.57 -6.47
C GLY A 185 -4.11 6.21 -6.67
N TRP A 186 -4.76 5.09 -6.32
CA TRP A 186 -4.25 3.73 -6.47
C TRP A 186 -5.31 2.79 -7.03
N LEU A 187 -4.88 1.77 -7.77
CA LEU A 187 -5.73 0.69 -8.28
C LEU A 187 -5.22 -0.67 -7.82
N PHE A 188 -6.10 -1.65 -7.63
CA PHE A 188 -5.67 -3.03 -7.42
C PHE A 188 -5.03 -3.61 -8.68
N CYS A 189 -3.94 -4.35 -8.52
CA CYS A 189 -3.32 -5.16 -9.59
C CYS A 189 -4.10 -6.46 -9.81
N ASN A 190 -5.28 -6.36 -10.42
CA ASN A 190 -6.23 -7.46 -10.62
C ASN A 190 -6.65 -7.68 -12.09
N GLY A 191 -5.94 -7.07 -13.05
CA GLY A 191 -6.26 -7.14 -14.48
C GLY A 191 -7.38 -6.21 -14.96
N GLN A 192 -7.86 -5.26 -14.15
CA GLN A 192 -8.90 -4.32 -14.58
C GLN A 192 -8.45 -3.40 -15.74
N SER A 193 -9.43 -2.94 -16.52
CA SER A 193 -9.20 -2.05 -17.66
C SER A 193 -8.94 -0.60 -17.22
N LEU A 194 -8.04 0.06 -17.94
CA LEU A 194 -7.70 1.48 -17.82
C LEU A 194 -8.35 2.32 -18.95
N THR A 195 -9.21 1.72 -19.78
CA THR A 195 -9.78 2.39 -20.97
C THR A 195 -11.12 3.06 -20.73
N ASP A 196 -11.63 3.08 -19.49
CA ASP A 196 -12.92 3.67 -19.17
C ASP A 196 -12.88 5.20 -19.36
N PRO A 197 -13.71 5.77 -20.26
CA PRO A 197 -13.77 7.22 -20.46
C PRO A 197 -14.23 8.00 -19.22
N ALA A 198 -14.88 7.35 -18.25
CA ALA A 198 -15.26 7.96 -16.98
C ALA A 198 -14.06 8.22 -16.06
N HIS A 199 -12.89 7.64 -16.35
CA HIS A 199 -11.68 7.74 -15.54
C HIS A 199 -10.49 8.32 -16.33
N PRO A 200 -10.55 9.60 -16.75
CA PRO A 200 -9.44 10.26 -17.42
C PRO A 200 -8.15 10.33 -16.58
N GLU A 201 -8.27 10.22 -15.25
CA GLU A 201 -7.15 10.16 -14.31
C GLU A 201 -6.22 8.97 -14.51
N TYR A 202 -6.63 7.93 -15.26
CA TYR A 202 -5.77 6.77 -15.57
C TYR A 202 -4.83 7.00 -16.76
N ALA A 203 -4.88 8.17 -17.40
CA ALA A 203 -4.17 8.43 -18.64
C ALA A 203 -2.65 8.24 -18.53
N ASP A 204 -2.04 8.72 -17.45
CA ASP A 204 -0.58 8.64 -17.24
C ASP A 204 -0.13 7.20 -17.02
N LEU A 205 -0.86 6.45 -16.18
CA LEU A 205 -0.59 5.02 -15.98
C LEU A 205 -0.77 4.24 -17.28
N ARG A 206 -1.87 4.48 -18.01
CA ARG A 206 -2.15 3.80 -19.29
C ARG A 206 -1.06 4.07 -20.33
N ALA A 207 -0.51 5.29 -20.37
CA ALA A 207 0.61 5.62 -21.25
C ALA A 207 1.88 4.82 -20.92
N GLN A 208 2.06 4.40 -19.66
CA GLN A 208 3.24 3.65 -19.20
C GLN A 208 3.10 2.13 -19.35
N ILE A 209 1.91 1.57 -19.04
CA ILE A 209 1.73 0.10 -18.94
C ILE A 209 0.72 -0.48 -19.94
N GLY A 210 0.04 0.36 -20.73
CA GLY A 210 -1.00 -0.07 -21.66
C GLY A 210 -2.40 -0.10 -21.04
N ASP A 211 -3.31 -0.83 -21.67
CA ASP A 211 -4.76 -0.69 -21.43
C ASP A 211 -5.29 -1.38 -20.18
N THR A 212 -4.47 -2.15 -19.46
CA THR A 212 -4.88 -2.90 -18.27
C THR A 212 -3.81 -2.86 -17.20
N VAL A 213 -4.22 -2.80 -15.93
CA VAL A 213 -3.28 -3.03 -14.83
C VAL A 213 -2.79 -4.48 -14.83
N PRO A 214 -1.60 -4.78 -14.29
CA PRO A 214 -1.14 -6.15 -14.07
C PRO A 214 -2.13 -6.95 -13.22
N ASP A 215 -2.24 -8.26 -13.46
CA ASP A 215 -2.89 -9.18 -12.51
C ASP A 215 -1.81 -9.91 -11.70
N LEU A 216 -1.60 -9.48 -10.46
CA LEU A 216 -0.53 -10.01 -9.60
C LEU A 216 -1.06 -10.95 -8.52
N ARG A 217 -2.32 -11.35 -8.60
CA ARG A 217 -2.93 -12.27 -7.63
C ARG A 217 -2.31 -13.66 -7.78
N GLY A 218 -1.75 -14.18 -6.70
CA GLY A 218 -1.09 -15.49 -6.68
C GLY A 218 0.36 -15.49 -7.20
N PHE A 219 0.90 -14.34 -7.60
CA PHE A 219 2.27 -14.22 -8.10
C PHE A 219 3.24 -13.70 -7.03
N PHE A 220 4.48 -14.16 -7.13
CA PHE A 220 5.62 -13.50 -6.49
C PHE A 220 6.25 -12.52 -7.47
N ILE A 221 6.54 -11.31 -6.99
CA ILE A 221 7.25 -10.31 -7.77
C ILE A 221 8.75 -10.57 -7.64
N ARG A 222 9.46 -10.62 -8.77
CA ARG A 222 10.92 -10.71 -8.83
C ARG A 222 11.51 -9.48 -9.51
N GLY A 223 12.77 -9.18 -9.23
CA GLY A 223 13.50 -8.14 -9.94
C GLY A 223 13.71 -8.51 -11.42
N LEU A 224 13.61 -7.51 -12.29
CA LEU A 224 13.89 -7.65 -13.72
C LEU A 224 15.40 -7.85 -13.98
N GLY A 225 15.74 -8.76 -14.88
CA GLY A 225 17.11 -9.05 -15.31
C GLY A 225 17.60 -10.45 -14.89
N GLY A 226 18.81 -10.80 -15.34
CA GLY A 226 19.36 -12.14 -15.16
C GLY A 226 18.55 -13.18 -15.94
N SER A 227 17.95 -14.14 -15.24
CA SER A 227 17.07 -15.17 -15.80
C SER A 227 15.58 -14.88 -15.65
N SER A 228 15.17 -13.64 -15.40
CA SER A 228 13.74 -13.27 -15.38
C SER A 228 13.16 -13.27 -16.80
N GLU A 229 11.84 -13.44 -16.89
CA GLU A 229 11.10 -13.06 -18.09
C GLU A 229 11.11 -11.54 -18.33
N SER A 230 10.50 -11.12 -19.44
CA SER A 230 10.29 -9.71 -19.77
C SER A 230 9.39 -9.02 -18.73
N MET A 231 9.41 -7.68 -18.74
CA MET A 231 8.62 -6.88 -17.80
C MET A 231 7.14 -7.27 -17.87
N ASN A 232 6.54 -7.54 -16.70
CA ASN A 232 5.13 -7.93 -16.56
C ASN A 232 4.72 -9.24 -17.25
N GLU A 233 5.69 -10.07 -17.67
CA GLU A 233 5.42 -11.41 -18.19
C GLU A 233 5.47 -12.45 -17.07
N VAL A 234 4.63 -13.48 -17.20
CA VAL A 234 4.63 -14.62 -16.29
C VAL A 234 5.83 -15.49 -16.57
N GLN A 235 6.59 -15.78 -15.52
CA GLN A 235 7.64 -16.78 -15.57
C GLN A 235 7.12 -18.11 -15.01
N ASP A 236 7.28 -19.16 -15.80
CA ASP A 236 6.90 -20.52 -15.41
C ASP A 236 7.76 -21.05 -14.25
N ASP A 237 7.20 -22.03 -13.54
CA ASP A 237 7.88 -22.70 -12.44
C ASP A 237 9.19 -23.35 -12.91
N THR A 238 10.26 -23.12 -12.17
CA THR A 238 11.57 -23.72 -12.45
C THR A 238 12.25 -24.15 -11.14
N THR A 239 12.95 -25.27 -11.18
CA THR A 239 13.78 -25.74 -10.07
C THR A 239 15.25 -25.56 -10.44
N ALA A 240 16.02 -24.86 -9.61
CA ALA A 240 17.46 -24.80 -9.74
C ALA A 240 18.10 -26.08 -9.18
N ILE A 241 19.05 -26.65 -9.90
CA ILE A 241 19.93 -27.70 -9.36
C ILE A 241 20.83 -27.03 -8.31
N PRO A 242 21.02 -27.60 -7.10
CA PRO A 242 21.90 -27.01 -6.11
C PRO A 242 23.33 -26.87 -6.64
N ASP A 243 23.91 -25.66 -6.55
CA ASP A 243 25.22 -25.35 -7.14
C ASP A 243 26.37 -26.14 -6.47
N GLU A 244 26.31 -26.31 -5.13
CA GLU A 244 27.38 -26.93 -4.33
C GLU A 244 27.32 -28.46 -4.32
N THR A 245 26.12 -29.04 -4.24
CA THR A 245 25.91 -30.49 -4.18
C THR A 245 24.74 -30.87 -5.10
N PRO A 246 24.95 -30.87 -6.43
CA PRO A 246 23.91 -31.23 -7.37
C PRO A 246 23.45 -32.67 -7.11
N PHE A 247 22.14 -32.91 -7.27
CA PHE A 247 21.63 -34.28 -7.29
C PHE A 247 22.23 -35.00 -8.49
N ARG A 248 23.25 -35.82 -8.24
CA ARG A 248 23.85 -36.69 -9.25
C ARG A 248 23.27 -38.08 -9.06
N THR A 249 22.53 -38.55 -10.04
CA THR A 249 22.33 -39.99 -10.21
C THR A 249 23.46 -40.47 -11.10
N ASP A 250 24.19 -41.48 -10.66
CA ASP A 250 25.06 -42.23 -11.54
C ASP A 250 24.58 -43.68 -11.56
N SER A 251 24.75 -44.34 -12.71
CA SER A 251 24.42 -45.75 -12.88
C SER A 251 25.59 -46.66 -12.51
N THR A 252 26.54 -46.13 -11.73
CA THR A 252 27.81 -46.77 -11.44
C THR A 252 27.64 -47.65 -10.22
N GLY A 253 27.53 -48.95 -10.45
CA GLY A 253 27.40 -49.91 -9.36
C GLY A 253 26.94 -51.27 -9.85
N ALA A 254 27.83 -52.03 -10.46
CA ALA A 254 27.61 -53.46 -10.65
C ALA A 254 27.60 -54.14 -9.28
N HIS A 255 26.44 -54.54 -8.78
CA HIS A 255 26.32 -55.37 -7.58
C HIS A 255 25.71 -56.73 -7.90
N LYS A 256 26.05 -57.74 -7.10
CA LYS A 256 25.57 -59.12 -7.24
C LYS A 256 24.77 -59.52 -6.00
N HIS A 257 23.70 -60.28 -6.18
CA HIS A 257 23.00 -60.90 -5.08
C HIS A 257 23.48 -62.34 -4.91
N VAL A 258 23.83 -62.71 -3.67
CA VAL A 258 24.04 -64.11 -3.28
C VAL A 258 22.71 -64.66 -2.82
N THR A 259 22.14 -65.58 -3.58
CA THR A 259 21.02 -66.37 -3.06
C THR A 259 21.60 -67.48 -2.18
N VAL A 260 21.24 -67.50 -0.90
CA VAL A 260 21.63 -68.60 0.00
C VAL A 260 20.55 -69.66 -0.07
N VAL A 261 20.85 -70.77 -0.74
CA VAL A 261 19.97 -71.95 -0.73
C VAL A 261 20.36 -72.82 0.45
N TRP A 262 19.57 -72.78 1.52
CA TRP A 262 19.69 -73.73 2.62
C TRP A 262 19.09 -75.08 2.19
N GLY A 263 19.87 -75.89 1.50
CA GLY A 263 19.51 -77.27 1.21
C GLY A 263 19.68 -78.13 2.47
N SER A 264 18.58 -78.46 3.15
CA SER A 264 18.58 -79.59 4.08
C SER A 264 18.57 -80.89 3.28
N THR A 265 19.64 -81.68 3.42
CA THR A 265 19.79 -83.00 2.80
C THR A 265 18.54 -83.86 3.09
N MET A 266 17.72 -84.14 2.07
CA MET A 266 16.69 -85.17 2.19
C MET A 266 17.34 -86.52 1.98
N GLN A 267 17.66 -87.19 3.09
CA GLN A 267 18.33 -88.49 3.11
C GLN A 267 17.32 -89.60 2.85
N ASN A 268 17.17 -90.01 1.58
CA ASN A 268 16.35 -91.16 1.22
C ASN A 268 17.15 -92.47 1.29
N LYS A 269 16.53 -93.52 1.84
CA LYS A 269 17.13 -94.83 2.21
C LYS A 269 17.66 -95.70 1.04
N PHE A 270 17.61 -95.22 -0.21
CA PHE A 270 18.02 -95.98 -1.40
C PHE A 270 19.06 -95.27 -2.28
N GLY A 271 19.95 -94.49 -1.66
CA GLY A 271 21.13 -93.92 -2.33
C GLY A 271 20.91 -92.51 -2.87
N THR A 272 21.98 -91.72 -2.80
CA THR A 272 22.05 -90.32 -3.21
C THR A 272 21.67 -90.19 -4.69
N ARG A 273 20.53 -89.55 -4.99
CA ARG A 273 20.26 -89.08 -6.36
C ARG A 273 20.82 -87.68 -6.49
N ASP A 274 21.86 -87.58 -7.30
CA ASP A 274 22.44 -86.33 -7.75
C ASP A 274 21.33 -85.53 -8.46
N LEU A 275 20.87 -84.45 -7.85
CA LEU A 275 19.95 -83.51 -8.48
C LEU A 275 20.76 -82.74 -9.52
N GLY A 276 20.88 -83.33 -10.71
CA GLY A 276 21.28 -82.72 -11.97
C GLY A 276 22.18 -81.50 -11.83
N ALA A 277 23.48 -81.76 -11.76
CA ALA A 277 24.54 -80.78 -11.89
C ALA A 277 24.21 -79.71 -12.95
N HIS A 278 24.25 -78.45 -12.54
CA HIS A 278 24.25 -77.31 -13.46
C HIS A 278 25.48 -77.39 -14.38
N PRO A 279 25.34 -77.18 -15.69
CA PRO A 279 26.46 -77.23 -16.63
C PRO A 279 27.39 -76.03 -16.37
N GLY A 280 28.53 -76.27 -15.72
CA GLY A 280 29.56 -75.25 -15.49
C GLY A 280 30.61 -75.56 -14.42
N ALA A 281 30.39 -76.54 -13.54
CA ALA A 281 31.35 -76.89 -12.49
C ALA A 281 32.21 -78.09 -12.88
N TYR A 282 33.38 -77.85 -13.48
CA TYR A 282 34.46 -78.85 -13.52
C TYR A 282 35.20 -78.80 -12.18
N GLY A 283 35.02 -79.82 -11.33
CA GLY A 283 35.82 -79.94 -10.11
C GLY A 283 35.28 -80.90 -9.05
N ASN A 284 35.64 -82.17 -9.21
CA ASN A 284 35.89 -83.20 -8.20
C ASN A 284 34.96 -83.29 -6.96
N ALA A 285 34.26 -84.42 -6.85
CA ALA A 285 33.52 -84.85 -5.68
C ALA A 285 34.44 -85.09 -4.47
N GLY A 286 34.70 -84.04 -3.70
CA GLY A 286 35.25 -84.11 -2.36
C GLY A 286 34.17 -83.72 -1.36
N PHE A 287 33.76 -84.66 -0.53
CA PHE A 287 32.91 -84.40 0.63
C PHE A 287 33.57 -83.33 1.51
N ASN A 288 33.06 -82.12 1.47
CA ASN A 288 33.28 -81.10 2.49
C ASN A 288 31.94 -80.43 2.74
N ASP A 289 31.65 -80.20 4.02
CA ASP A 289 30.66 -79.24 4.50
C ASP A 289 31.11 -77.84 4.05
N SER A 290 30.94 -77.58 2.75
CA SER A 290 31.21 -76.31 2.13
C SER A 290 29.87 -75.61 2.05
N THR A 291 29.73 -74.54 2.83
CA THR A 291 28.75 -73.49 2.61
C THR A 291 28.74 -73.14 1.13
N TYR A 292 27.77 -73.72 0.41
CA TYR A 292 27.65 -73.52 -1.02
C TYR A 292 27.13 -72.09 -1.20
N ASN A 293 28.02 -71.16 -1.56
CA ASN A 293 27.59 -69.86 -2.07
C ASN A 293 26.72 -70.14 -3.30
N GLY A 294 25.41 -69.94 -3.17
CA GLY A 294 24.47 -70.22 -4.25
C GLY A 294 24.78 -69.38 -5.50
N PRO A 295 24.19 -69.76 -6.65
CA PRO A 295 24.46 -69.09 -7.91
C PRO A 295 24.30 -67.57 -7.77
N GLN A 296 25.34 -66.83 -8.15
CA GLN A 296 25.30 -65.37 -8.21
C GLN A 296 24.45 -64.94 -9.39
N THR A 297 23.64 -63.90 -9.23
CA THR A 297 23.01 -63.23 -10.38
C THR A 297 24.09 -62.64 -11.31
N SER A 298 23.78 -62.45 -12.60
CA SER A 298 24.72 -61.75 -13.50
C SER A 298 24.89 -60.29 -13.06
N SER A 299 25.95 -59.65 -13.54
CA SER A 299 26.28 -58.24 -13.29
C SER A 299 25.40 -57.26 -14.09
N ASP A 300 24.33 -57.73 -14.72
CA ASP A 300 23.51 -56.94 -15.64
C ASP A 300 22.34 -56.33 -14.87
N GLY A 301 22.07 -55.02 -14.90
CA GLY A 301 22.71 -53.95 -15.66
C GLY A 301 22.29 -52.57 -15.13
N THR A 302 22.58 -51.55 -15.94
CA THR A 302 22.21 -50.15 -15.71
C THR A 302 20.72 -50.06 -15.35
N HIS A 303 20.40 -49.71 -14.10
CA HIS A 303 19.02 -49.45 -13.68
C HIS A 303 18.88 -47.99 -13.26
N GLY A 304 17.73 -47.41 -13.57
CA GLY A 304 17.38 -46.05 -13.16
C GLY A 304 16.56 -46.06 -11.89
N HIS A 305 16.73 -45.04 -11.06
CA HIS A 305 15.79 -44.74 -10.00
C HIS A 305 14.83 -43.67 -10.51
N THR A 306 13.54 -43.97 -10.51
CA THR A 306 12.52 -42.91 -10.61
C THR A 306 12.51 -42.20 -9.27
N ILE A 307 12.99 -40.95 -9.23
CA ILE A 307 12.77 -40.08 -8.07
C ILE A 307 11.29 -39.70 -8.11
N LEU A 308 10.48 -40.37 -7.28
CA LEU A 308 9.08 -40.04 -7.06
C LEU A 308 9.00 -39.12 -5.84
N GLY A 309 8.70 -37.85 -6.07
CA GLY A 309 8.59 -36.84 -5.03
C GLY A 309 8.66 -35.42 -5.59
N GLY A 310 8.16 -34.46 -4.81
CA GLY A 310 7.87 -33.09 -5.22
C GLY A 310 6.36 -32.81 -5.15
N ASP A 311 6.00 -31.59 -4.81
CA ASP A 311 4.65 -31.05 -4.97
C ASP A 311 4.59 -30.12 -6.18
N ALA A 312 3.39 -29.70 -6.59
CA ALA A 312 3.23 -28.71 -7.64
C ALA A 312 3.85 -27.35 -7.27
N GLU A 313 4.24 -27.16 -6.00
CA GLU A 313 4.61 -25.88 -5.45
C GLU A 313 5.43 -26.04 -4.15
N THR A 314 6.77 -26.02 -4.26
CA THR A 314 7.64 -25.96 -3.08
C THR A 314 7.88 -24.49 -2.71
N ARG A 315 7.10 -23.92 -1.78
CA ARG A 315 7.32 -22.55 -1.28
C ARG A 315 7.24 -22.44 0.25
N PRO A 316 7.96 -21.48 0.87
CA PRO A 316 7.81 -21.19 2.29
C PRO A 316 6.38 -20.77 2.65
N ILE A 317 6.02 -20.88 3.93
CA ILE A 317 4.77 -20.32 4.46
C ILE A 317 4.74 -18.82 4.14
N ASN A 318 3.69 -18.37 3.47
CA ASN A 318 3.50 -16.97 3.07
C ASN A 318 2.17 -16.40 3.61
N LYS A 319 2.08 -15.06 3.60
CA LYS A 319 0.83 -14.32 3.83
C LYS A 319 0.60 -13.42 2.63
N ALA A 320 -0.60 -13.48 2.06
CA ALA A 320 -0.98 -12.68 0.92
C ALA A 320 -1.47 -11.27 1.34
N PHE A 321 -1.03 -10.27 0.59
CA PHE A 321 -1.52 -8.90 0.62
C PHE A 321 -1.99 -8.54 -0.80
N ASN A 322 -2.85 -7.53 -0.93
CA ASN A 322 -3.17 -6.99 -2.23
C ASN A 322 -1.94 -6.26 -2.79
N TYR A 323 -1.74 -6.29 -4.10
CA TYR A 323 -0.86 -5.34 -4.76
C TYR A 323 -1.70 -4.20 -5.30
N ILE A 324 -1.24 -2.97 -5.09
CA ILE A 324 -1.83 -1.76 -5.67
C ILE A 324 -0.79 -1.01 -6.50
N ILE A 325 -1.24 -0.35 -7.57
CA ILE A 325 -0.42 0.43 -8.49
C ILE A 325 -0.86 1.90 -8.49
N LYS A 326 0.13 2.80 -8.49
CA LYS A 326 -0.13 4.25 -8.54
C LYS A 326 -0.57 4.65 -9.95
N TYR A 327 -1.71 5.33 -10.07
CA TYR A 327 -2.11 6.05 -11.29
C TYR A 327 -1.91 7.56 -11.18
#